data_AF-A0A1H9T8I2-F1
#
_entry.id   AF-A0A1H9T8I2-F1
#
_cell.length_a   1.000
_cell.length_b   1.000
_cell.length_c   1.000
_cell.angle_alpha   90.00
_cell.angle_beta   90.00
_cell.angle_gamma   90.00
#
_symmetry.space_group_name_H-M   'P 1'
#
loop_
_entity.id
_entity.type
_entity.pdbx_description
1 polymer ?
#
loop_
_entity_poly.entity_id
_entity_poly.type
_entity_poly.pdbx_seq_one_letter_code
_entity_poly.pdbx_strand_id
1 'polypeptide(L)' 'MAFQPPIECPLCRDVLELDRTLEDHLVEAHTHLEVARSLATLHERSGVQPVSD' A
#
# COMPACT_ATOMS: atom_id res chain seq x y z
N MET A 1 -2.62 17.05 19.83
CA MET A 1 -2.95 16.90 18.39
C MET A 1 -2.11 15.74 17.88
N ALA A 2 -2.72 14.66 17.41
CA ALA A 2 -1.98 13.55 16.83
C ALA A 2 -1.73 13.88 15.36
N PHE A 3 -0.47 14.15 15.01
CA PHE A 3 -0.05 14.26 13.62
C PHE A 3 -0.05 12.84 13.05
N GLN A 4 -1.01 12.50 12.19
CA GLN A 4 -0.88 11.29 11.39
C GLN A 4 0.17 11.59 10.32
N PRO A 5 1.26 10.80 10.25
CA PRO A 5 2.24 10.97 9.19
C PRO A 5 1.54 10.78 7.84
N PRO A 6 1.91 11.57 6.83
CA PRO A 6 1.33 11.42 5.52
C PRO A 6 1.61 10.01 5.00
N ILE A 7 0.58 9.35 4.48
CA ILE A 7 0.67 7.98 3.97
C ILE A 7 1.32 8.06 2.58
N GLU A 8 2.27 7.18 2.29
CA GLU A 8 2.84 7.04 0.95
C GLU A 8 2.18 5.86 0.23
N CYS A 9 1.73 6.07 -1.01
CA CYS A 9 1.18 5.01 -1.83
C CYS A 9 2.31 4.04 -2.24
N PRO A 10 2.20 2.72 -1.96
CA PRO A 10 3.27 1.78 -2.30
C PRO A 10 3.38 1.47 -3.79
N LEU A 11 2.42 1.90 -4.62
CA LEU A 11 2.43 1.69 -6.07
C LEU A 11 3.12 2.83 -6.81
N CYS A 12 2.68 4.08 -6.61
CA CYS A 12 3.23 5.25 -7.30
C CYS A 12 4.23 6.06 -6.46
N ARG A 13 4.36 5.78 -5.16
CA ARG A 13 5.15 6.56 -4.19
C ARG A 13 4.66 8.00 -4.01
N ASP A 14 3.40 8.26 -4.34
CA ASP A 14 2.78 9.55 -4.06
C ASP A 14 2.45 9.67 -2.58
N VAL A 15 2.71 10.85 -2.04
CA VAL A 15 2.36 11.22 -0.67
C VAL A 15 0.90 11.66 -0.67
N LEU A 16 0.06 10.91 0.04
CA LEU A 16 -1.35 11.22 0.19
C LEU A 16 -1.54 12.46 1.07
N GLU A 17 -2.48 13.31 0.67
CA GLU A 17 -2.95 14.44 1.48
C GLU A 17 -3.60 13.93 2.77
N LEU A 18 -3.58 14.73 3.84
CA LEU A 18 -4.06 14.32 5.18
C LEU A 18 -5.53 13.90 5.22
N ASP A 19 -6.34 14.35 4.26
CA ASP A 19 -7.76 14.05 4.16
C ASP A 19 -8.08 12.85 3.27
N ARG A 20 -7.09 12.33 2.53
CA ARG A 20 -7.26 11.17 1.64
C ARG A 20 -6.76 9.89 2.30
N THR A 21 -7.58 8.85 2.21
CA THR A 21 -7.18 7.51 2.63
C THR A 21 -6.40 6.81 1.51
N LEU A 22 -5.55 5.86 1.89
CA LEU A 22 -4.88 5.00 0.92
C LEU A 22 -5.89 4.22 0.08
N GLU A 23 -6.97 3.74 0.69
CA GLU A 23 -8.02 2.97 0.00
C GLU A 23 -8.68 3.79 -1.12
N ASP A 24 -9.08 5.03 -0.85
CA ASP A 24 -9.71 5.90 -1.86
C ASP A 24 -8.76 6.14 -3.04
N HIS A 25 -7.49 6.44 -2.77
CA HIS A 25 -6.49 6.62 -3.81
C HIS A 25 -6.23 5.35 -4.62
N LEU A 26 -6.19 4.18 -3.99
CA LEU A 26 -6.03 2.90 -4.69
C LEU A 26 -7.19 2.63 -5.66
N VAL A 27 -8.41 3.00 -5.29
CA VAL A 27 -9.60 2.82 -6.15
C VAL A 27 -9.64 3.85 -7.28
N GLU A 28 -9.26 5.10 -7.01
CA GLU A 28 -9.31 6.19 -8.01
C GLU A 28 -8.13 6.16 -9.00
N ALA A 29 -6.91 5.89 -8.52
CA ALA A 29 -5.68 6.06 -9.29
C ALA A 29 -5.10 4.75 -9.84
N HIS A 30 -5.52 3.60 -9.31
CA HIS A 30 -4.95 2.31 -9.68
C HIS A 30 -6.01 1.28 -10.07
N THR A 31 -5.60 0.36 -10.93
CA THR A 31 -6.40 -0.81 -11.29
C THR A 31 -6.22 -1.94 -10.29
N HIS A 32 -7.23 -2.80 -10.14
CA HIS A 32 -7.13 -4.00 -9.31
C HIS A 32 -5.93 -4.88 -9.68
N LEU A 33 -5.53 -4.91 -10.95
CA LEU A 33 -4.36 -5.69 -11.41
C LEU A 33 -3.05 -5.12 -10.88
N GLU A 34 -2.89 -3.79 -10.88
CA GLU A 34 -1.70 -3.12 -10.35
C GLU A 34 -1.59 -3.32 -8.84
N VAL A 35 -2.71 -3.21 -8.12
CA VAL A 35 -2.79 -3.50 -6.68
C VAL A 35 -2.41 -4.95 -6.40
N ALA A 36 -2.97 -5.91 -7.13
CA ALA A 36 -2.66 -7.32 -6.96
C ALA A 36 -1.18 -7.64 -7.21
N ARG A 37 -0.56 -7.05 -8.26
CA ARG A 37 0.87 -7.20 -8.54
C ARG A 37 1.74 -6.62 -7.43
N SER A 38 1.42 -5.41 -6.97
CA SER A 38 2.16 -4.77 -5.88
C SER A 38 2.10 -5.61 -4.60
N LEU A 39 0.91 -6.10 -4.23
CA LEU A 39 0.73 -6.99 -3.09
C LEU A 39 1.53 -8.29 -3.23
N ALA A 40 1.55 -8.90 -4.43
CA ALA A 40 2.32 -10.12 -4.69
C ALA A 40 3.83 -9.87 -4.51
N THR A 41 4.36 -8.78 -5.07
CA THR A 41 5.77 -8.41 -4.92
C THR A 41 6.13 -8.07 -3.47
N LEU A 42 5.23 -7.39 -2.74
CA LEU A 42 5.41 -7.13 -1.32
C LEU A 42 5.43 -8.42 -0.51
N HIS A 43 4.54 -9.38 -0.81
CA HIS A 43 4.51 -10.68 -0.13
C HIS A 43 5.79 -11.49 -0.35
N GLU A 44 6.30 -11.51 -1.58
CA GLU A 44 7.56 -12.17 -1.95
C GLU A 44 8.75 -11.53 -1.22
N ARG A 45 8.80 -10.20 -1.15
CA ARG A 45 9.85 -9.44 -0.47
C ARG A 45 9.75 -9.50 1.05
N SER A 46 8.54 -9.61 1.60
CA SER A 46 8.28 -9.77 3.02
C SER A 46 8.67 -11.14 3.55
N GLY A 47 9.03 -12.10 2.66
CA GLY A 47 9.62 -13.37 3.04
C GLY A 47 8.92 -13.94 4.25
N VAL A 48 7.62 -14.23 4.13
CA VAL A 48 6.93 -15.07 5.11
C VAL A 48 7.68 -16.39 5.10
N GLN A 49 8.72 -16.50 5.93
CA GLN A 49 9.21 -17.78 6.37
C GLN A 49 7.99 -18.45 6.96
N PRO A 50 7.56 -19.62 6.47
CA PRO A 50 6.54 -20.37 7.17
C PRO A 50 7.07 -20.54 8.60
N VAL A 51 6.35 -20.01 9.59
CA VAL A 51 6.52 -20.47 10.97
C VAL A 51 6.19 -21.95 10.91
N SER A 52 7.22 -22.78 10.83
CA SER A 52 7.11 -24.21 11.04
C SER A 52 6.81 -24.41 12.52
N ASP A 53 5.66 -25.00 12.79
CA ASP A 53 5.26 -25.58 14.09
C ASP A 53 6.21 -26.69 14.51
#